data_AF-A0AA39KPX0-F1
#
_entry.id   AF-A0AA39KPX0-F1
#
_cell.length_a   1.000
_cell.length_b   1.000
_cell.length_c   1.000
_cell.angle_alpha   90.00
_cell.angle_beta   90.00
_cell.angle_gamma   90.00
#
_symmetry.space_group_name_H-M   'P 1'
#
loop_
_entity.id
_entity.type
_entity.pdbx_description
1 polymer ?
#
loop_
_entity_poly.entity_id
_entity_poly.type
_entity_poly.pdbx_seq_one_letter_code
_entity_poly.pdbx_strand_id
1 'polypeptide(L)'
;MAMNEVVSSDESMADEETLRDFDAEAKSIIRTEILPKKSPDSEKLKPATLWCIWSMLKKTLNTIDNIDTTKFQNLKSLIKNNSKGYTKKSSGLQWNEIMIFMNSASDHTYLASKV
;
A
#
# COMPACT_ATOMS: atom_id res chain seq x y z
N MET A 1 -41.54 40.59 27.05
CA MET A 1 -42.20 39.53 27.82
C MET A 1 -42.51 38.40 26.85
N ALA A 2 -42.14 37.18 27.23
CA ALA A 2 -41.95 36.02 26.34
C ALA A 2 -43.25 35.41 25.76
N MET A 3 -43.09 34.69 24.65
CA MET A 3 -43.73 33.42 24.20
C MET A 3 -43.47 33.33 22.67
N ASN A 4 -42.46 32.64 22.15
CA ASN A 4 -42.24 31.19 22.05
C ASN A 4 -43.43 30.43 21.44
N GLU A 5 -43.34 30.13 20.14
CA GLU A 5 -43.99 28.97 19.55
C GLU A 5 -43.01 28.27 18.60
N VAL A 6 -42.84 26.98 18.87
CA VAL A 6 -42.01 26.02 18.15
C VAL A 6 -42.76 25.58 16.90
N VAL A 7 -42.11 25.64 15.73
CA VAL A 7 -42.43 24.75 14.61
C VAL A 7 -41.13 24.11 14.14
N SER A 8 -41.02 22.83 14.49
CA SER A 8 -40.11 21.83 13.94
C SER A 8 -40.73 21.23 12.67
N SER A 9 -39.94 21.12 11.60
CA SER A 9 -40.05 20.21 10.44
C SER A 9 -38.83 20.55 9.58
N ASP A 10 -37.70 19.86 9.67
CA ASP A 10 -37.37 18.54 9.13
C ASP A 10 -37.48 18.43 7.59
N GLU A 11 -36.45 17.82 6.99
CA GLU A 11 -36.17 17.55 5.56
C GLU A 11 -35.82 18.77 4.67
N SER A 12 -34.72 18.80 3.89
CA SER A 12 -33.86 17.75 3.36
C SER A 12 -32.62 18.35 2.67
N MET A 13 -31.58 17.51 2.51
CA MET A 13 -30.58 17.53 1.43
C MET A 13 -29.56 18.68 1.41
N ALA A 14 -28.49 18.48 2.17
CA ALA A 14 -27.16 18.96 1.78
C ALA A 14 -26.06 18.02 2.31
N ASP A 15 -26.33 16.73 2.28
CA ASP A 15 -25.34 15.67 2.13
C ASP A 15 -24.81 15.70 0.69
N GLU A 16 -24.21 16.84 0.33
CA GLU A 16 -23.17 16.87 -0.69
C GLU A 16 -21.95 16.24 -0.03
N GLU A 17 -22.03 14.92 0.13
CA GLU A 17 -20.90 14.05 0.31
C GLU A 17 -19.95 14.43 -0.80
N THR A 18 -18.95 15.24 -0.44
CA THR A 18 -17.81 15.56 -1.26
C THR A 18 -17.23 14.20 -1.59
N LEU A 19 -17.64 13.68 -2.75
CA LEU A 19 -17.08 12.50 -3.39
C LEU A 19 -15.60 12.84 -3.46
N ARG A 20 -14.86 12.40 -2.45
CA ARG A 20 -13.41 12.42 -2.44
C ARG A 20 -13.08 11.72 -3.73
N ASP A 21 -12.63 12.52 -4.69
CA ASP A 21 -12.35 12.04 -6.02
C ASP A 21 -11.06 11.22 -5.85
N PHE A 22 -11.25 9.97 -5.39
CA PHE A 22 -10.20 9.05 -5.00
C PHE A 22 -9.28 8.81 -6.19
N ASP A 23 -9.80 8.96 -7.40
CA ASP A 23 -9.00 8.92 -8.61
C ASP A 23 -8.10 10.15 -8.74
N ALA A 24 -8.56 11.35 -8.35
CA ALA A 24 -7.73 12.56 -8.25
C ALA A 24 -6.73 12.50 -7.10
N GLU A 25 -7.12 11.97 -5.93
CA GLU A 25 -6.24 11.80 -4.77
C GLU A 25 -5.19 10.70 -5.01
N ALA A 26 -5.58 9.57 -5.58
CA ALA A 26 -4.64 8.52 -6.01
C ALA A 26 -3.72 9.02 -7.12
N LYS A 27 -4.23 9.77 -8.12
CA LYS A 27 -3.38 10.43 -9.13
C LYS A 27 -2.46 11.47 -8.50
N SER A 28 -2.91 12.17 -7.46
CA SER A 28 -2.12 13.13 -6.70
C SER A 28 -0.99 12.40 -5.99
N ILE A 29 -1.28 11.44 -5.10
CA ILE A 29 -0.31 10.61 -4.37
C ILE A 29 0.67 9.91 -5.33
N ILE A 30 0.18 9.36 -6.44
CA ILE A 30 1.05 8.76 -7.46
C ILE A 30 1.95 9.81 -8.12
N ARG A 31 1.47 11.04 -8.38
CA ARG A 31 2.27 12.15 -8.95
C ARG A 31 3.20 12.83 -7.95
N THR A 32 2.84 12.93 -6.68
CA THR A 32 3.59 13.67 -5.65
C THR A 32 4.55 12.78 -4.88
N GLU A 33 4.15 11.55 -4.55
CA GLU A 33 4.94 10.65 -3.69
C GLU A 33 5.60 9.49 -4.46
N ILE A 34 5.02 9.01 -5.57
CA ILE A 34 5.49 7.79 -6.26
C ILE A 34 6.28 8.09 -7.54
N LEU A 35 5.90 9.12 -8.29
CA LEU A 35 6.68 9.68 -9.36
C LEU A 35 7.49 10.84 -8.78
N PRO A 36 8.69 10.61 -8.26
CA PRO A 36 9.58 11.74 -8.20
C PRO A 36 9.70 12.25 -9.64
N LYS A 37 9.66 13.58 -9.76
CA LYS A 37 9.87 14.30 -11.01
C LYS A 37 10.93 13.56 -11.84
N LYS A 38 10.79 13.60 -13.17
CA LYS A 38 11.88 13.30 -14.12
C LYS A 38 13.09 14.26 -13.92
N SER A 39 13.51 14.54 -12.69
CA SER A 39 14.86 14.96 -12.39
C SER A 39 15.75 13.74 -12.60
N PRO A 40 16.90 13.90 -13.27
CA PRO A 40 17.85 12.82 -13.52
C PRO A 40 18.35 12.14 -12.23
N ASP A 41 18.15 12.78 -11.07
CA ASP A 41 18.66 12.35 -9.77
C ASP A 41 17.59 11.81 -8.81
N SER A 42 16.36 11.56 -9.27
CA SER A 42 15.37 10.91 -8.40
C SER A 42 15.62 9.40 -8.33
N GLU A 43 16.00 8.93 -7.15
CA GLU A 43 16.18 7.51 -6.89
C GLU A 43 14.90 6.74 -7.24
N LYS A 44 14.96 5.93 -8.30
CA LYS A 44 13.87 5.03 -8.68
C LYS A 44 13.53 4.17 -7.46
N LEU A 45 12.27 4.23 -7.01
CA LEU A 45 11.81 3.40 -5.91
C LEU A 45 12.11 1.92 -6.20
N LYS A 46 12.65 1.22 -5.18
CA LYS A 46 12.98 -0.19 -5.32
C LYS A 46 11.71 -0.97 -5.69
N PRO A 47 11.79 -1.94 -6.61
CA PRO A 47 10.63 -2.73 -7.02
C PRO A 47 9.83 -3.34 -5.86
N ALA A 48 10.51 -3.86 -4.84
CA ALA A 48 9.86 -4.37 -3.63
C ALA A 48 9.00 -3.31 -2.92
N THR A 49 9.48 -2.07 -2.81
CA THR A 49 8.74 -0.96 -2.21
C THR A 49 7.48 -0.63 -3.03
N LEU A 50 7.60 -0.57 -4.36
CA LEU A 50 6.47 -0.34 -5.26
C LEU A 50 5.39 -1.43 -5.12
N TRP A 51 5.80 -2.70 -5.00
CA TRP A 51 4.88 -3.82 -4.77
C TRP A 51 4.21 -3.75 -3.39
N CYS A 52 4.92 -3.31 -2.35
CA CYS A 52 4.31 -3.07 -1.02
C CYS A 52 3.25 -1.97 -1.08
N ILE A 53 3.59 -0.81 -1.67
CA ILE A 53 2.66 0.32 -1.81
C ILE A 53 1.41 -0.11 -2.59
N TRP A 54 1.59 -0.83 -3.70
CA TRP A 54 0.47 -1.39 -4.45
C TRP A 54 -0.40 -2.34 -3.64
N SER A 55 0.22 -3.21 -2.83
CA SER A 55 -0.52 -4.16 -1.99
C SER A 55 -1.31 -3.45 -0.89
N MET A 56 -0.75 -2.40 -0.30
CA MET A 56 -1.45 -1.55 0.66
C MET A 56 -2.63 -0.85 0.00
N LEU A 57 -2.41 -0.19 -1.14
CA LEU A 57 -3.46 0.49 -1.89
C LEU A 57 -4.58 -0.47 -2.28
N LYS A 58 -4.23 -1.66 -2.79
CA LYS A 58 -5.20 -2.70 -3.13
C LYS A 58 -6.04 -3.10 -1.92
N LYS A 59 -5.42 -3.28 -0.76
CA LYS A 59 -6.13 -3.63 0.47
C LYS A 59 -7.07 -2.49 0.88
N THR A 60 -6.62 -1.25 0.85
CA THR A 60 -7.43 -0.08 1.20
C THR A 60 -8.65 0.05 0.29
N LEU A 61 -8.44 0.01 -1.04
CA LEU A 61 -9.51 0.13 -2.03
C LEU A 61 -10.53 -1.02 -1.94
N ASN A 62 -10.07 -2.23 -1.65
CA ASN A 62 -10.96 -3.39 -1.49
C ASN A 62 -11.74 -3.33 -0.16
N THR A 63 -11.11 -2.92 0.93
CA THR A 63 -11.72 -2.98 2.28
C THR A 63 -12.61 -1.78 2.58
N ILE A 64 -12.24 -0.58 2.13
CA ILE A 64 -12.96 0.65 2.45
C ILE A 64 -14.01 0.93 1.39
N ASP A 65 -13.61 0.93 0.11
CA ASP A 65 -14.45 1.45 -0.97
C ASP A 65 -15.09 0.33 -1.82
N ASN A 66 -14.78 -0.94 -1.52
CA ASN A 66 -15.16 -2.12 -2.31
C ASN A 66 -14.89 -1.94 -3.82
N ILE A 67 -13.81 -1.23 -4.16
CA ILE A 67 -13.47 -0.90 -5.54
C ILE A 67 -12.74 -2.09 -6.17
N ASP A 68 -13.25 -2.53 -7.31
CA ASP A 68 -12.58 -3.57 -8.09
C ASP A 68 -11.23 -3.07 -8.65
N THR A 69 -10.15 -3.62 -8.09
CA THR A 69 -8.79 -3.29 -8.48
C THR A 69 -8.37 -3.86 -9.85
N THR A 70 -9.21 -4.66 -10.50
CA THR A 70 -9.00 -5.08 -11.89
C THR A 70 -9.06 -3.91 -12.88
N LYS A 71 -9.69 -2.79 -12.51
CA LYS A 71 -9.79 -1.58 -13.34
C LYS A 71 -8.43 -0.88 -13.52
N PHE A 72 -7.46 -1.11 -12.63
CA PHE A 72 -6.16 -0.45 -12.65
C PHE A 72 -5.06 -1.25 -13.41
N GLN A 73 -5.38 -1.76 -14.61
CA GLN A 73 -4.42 -2.55 -15.40
C GLN A 73 -3.17 -1.75 -15.78
N ASN A 74 -3.32 -0.46 -16.11
CA ASN A 74 -2.19 0.40 -16.48
C ASN A 74 -1.19 0.53 -15.33
N LEU A 75 -1.67 0.78 -14.12
CA LEU A 75 -0.86 0.89 -12.91
C LEU A 75 -0.16 -0.45 -12.59
N LYS A 76 -0.90 -1.56 -12.67
CA LYS A 76 -0.34 -2.91 -12.51
C LYS A 76 0.75 -3.20 -13.55
N SER A 77 0.56 -2.78 -14.81
CA SER A 77 1.57 -2.95 -15.86
C SER A 77 2.83 -2.13 -15.59
N LEU A 78 2.68 -0.91 -15.04
CA LEU A 78 3.79 -0.03 -14.71
C LEU A 78 4.63 -0.60 -13.57
N ILE A 79 3.99 -1.13 -12.53
CA ILE A 79 4.67 -1.81 -11.40
C ILE A 79 5.39 -3.07 -11.90
N LYS A 80 4.75 -3.86 -12.77
CA LYS A 80 5.38 -5.03 -13.41
C LYS A 80 6.59 -4.65 -14.25
N ASN A 81 6.50 -3.58 -15.05
CA ASN A 81 7.62 -3.14 -15.88
C ASN A 81 8.77 -2.59 -15.04
N ASN A 82 8.50 -1.89 -13.94
CA ASN A 82 9.54 -1.42 -13.01
C ASN A 82 10.24 -2.54 -12.26
N SER A 83 9.58 -3.69 -12.08
CA SER A 83 10.17 -4.86 -11.42
C SER A 83 10.93 -5.79 -12.36
N LYS A 84 10.97 -5.52 -13.67
CA LYS A 84 11.78 -6.30 -14.61
C LYS A 84 13.26 -6.16 -14.28
N GLY A 85 13.95 -7.31 -14.19
CA GLY A 85 15.37 -7.36 -13.84
C GLY A 85 15.67 -7.17 -12.36
N TYR A 86 14.66 -7.02 -11.50
CA TYR A 86 14.87 -6.97 -10.06
C TYR A 86 15.32 -8.33 -9.52
N THR A 87 16.48 -8.36 -8.89
CA THR A 87 16.95 -9.50 -8.10
C THR A 87 16.69 -9.26 -6.62
N LYS A 88 16.29 -10.33 -5.92
CA LYS A 88 16.13 -10.29 -4.46
C LYS A 88 17.43 -9.83 -3.78
N LYS A 89 17.30 -9.09 -2.68
CA LYS A 89 18.45 -8.57 -1.92
C LYS A 89 19.23 -9.65 -1.19
N SER A 90 18.54 -10.68 -0.71
CA SER A 90 19.14 -11.80 0.01
C SER A 90 19.12 -13.06 -0.84
N SER A 91 20.21 -13.81 -0.81
CA SER A 91 20.19 -15.22 -1.18
C SER A 91 19.26 -15.97 -0.21
N GLY A 92 18.67 -17.07 -0.69
CA GLY A 92 18.03 -18.00 0.23
C GLY A 92 19.13 -18.73 1.00
N LEU A 93 18.87 -19.06 2.26
CA LEU A 93 19.75 -19.91 3.06
C LEU A 93 19.94 -21.25 2.34
N GLN A 94 21.20 -21.66 2.19
CA GLN A 94 21.57 -22.94 1.63
C GLN A 94 21.49 -24.04 2.69
N TRP A 95 21.34 -25.30 2.28
CA TRP A 95 21.22 -26.42 3.20
C TRP A 95 22.39 -26.54 4.18
N ASN A 96 23.61 -26.29 3.72
CA ASN A 96 24.80 -26.28 4.57
C ASN A 96 24.75 -25.16 5.62
N GLU A 97 24.29 -23.96 5.26
CA GLU A 97 24.14 -22.84 6.18
C GLU A 97 23.06 -23.13 7.24
N ILE A 98 21.97 -23.77 6.82
CA ILE A 98 20.92 -24.26 7.73
C ILE A 98 21.49 -25.30 8.69
N MET A 99 22.27 -26.27 8.21
CA MET A 99 22.84 -27.31 9.06
C MET A 99 23.86 -26.76 10.06
N ILE A 100 24.67 -25.79 9.64
CA ILE A 100 25.59 -25.06 10.53
C ILE A 100 24.79 -24.32 11.61
N PHE A 101 23.71 -23.63 11.24
CA PHE A 101 22.83 -22.97 12.20
C PHE A 101 22.22 -23.97 13.20
N MET A 102 21.66 -25.08 12.71
CA MET A 102 21.03 -26.10 13.54
C MET A 102 22.00 -26.71 14.56
N ASN A 103 23.24 -26.97 14.17
CA ASN A 103 24.23 -27.63 15.02
C ASN A 103 25.03 -26.66 15.90
N SER A 104 25.29 -25.43 15.44
CA SER A 104 26.24 -24.51 16.08
C SER A 104 25.57 -23.34 16.80
N ALA A 105 24.34 -22.96 16.45
CA ALA A 105 23.64 -21.89 17.15
C ALA A 105 23.24 -22.35 18.56
N SER A 106 23.22 -21.45 19.54
CA SER A 106 22.89 -21.83 20.92
C SER A 106 21.38 -21.94 21.15
N ASP A 107 20.94 -23.02 21.79
CA ASP A 107 19.51 -23.28 21.99
C ASP A 107 18.85 -22.25 22.92
N HIS A 108 19.55 -21.77 23.94
CA HIS A 108 18.98 -20.76 24.85
C HIS A 108 18.54 -19.47 24.12
N THR A 109 19.16 -19.16 22.97
CA THR A 109 18.80 -18.01 22.13
C THR A 109 17.87 -18.39 20.99
N TYR A 110 18.10 -19.54 20.35
CA TYR A 110 17.51 -19.87 19.04
C TYR A 110 16.60 -21.12 19.04
N LEU A 111 16.24 -21.68 20.21
CA LEU A 111 15.44 -22.91 20.29
C LEU A 111 14.16 -22.81 19.45
N ALA A 112 13.38 -21.74 19.58
CA ALA A 112 12.14 -21.57 18.83
C ALA A 112 12.35 -21.49 17.30
N SER A 113 13.54 -21.10 16.84
CA SER A 113 13.89 -21.06 15.43
C SER A 113 14.43 -22.38 14.89
N LYS A 114 14.81 -23.31 15.77
CA LYS A 114 15.33 -24.64 15.41
C LYS A 114 14.25 -25.74 15.37
N VAL A 115 13.20 -25.60 16.19
CA VAL A 115 12.16 -26.63 16.39
C VAL A 115 11.13 -26.63 15.26
#